data_AF-A0A3B9K572-F1
#
_entry.id   AF-A0A3B9K572-F1
#
_cell.length_a   1.000
_cell.length_b   1.000
_cell.length_c   1.000
_cell.angle_alpha   90.00
_cell.angle_beta   90.00
_cell.angle_gamma   90.00
#
_symmetry.space_group_name_H-M   'P 1'
#
loop_
_entity.id
_entity.type
_entity.pdbx_description
1 polymer ?
#
loop_
_entity_poly.entity_id
_entity_poly.type
_entity_poly.pdbx_seq_one_letter_code
_entity_poly.pdbx_strand_id
1 'polypeptide(L)' 'MRTETKCIEAGYTPKNGESRMIPIIQSTTFKYDTSEDMGKLFDLEASGYFYTRLQNPTNDYVAAKIA' A
#
# COMPACT_ATOMS: atom_id res chain seq x y z
N MET A 1 3.01 14.89 -16.63
CA MET A 1 3.60 13.70 -17.29
C MET A 1 2.70 13.29 -18.45
N ARG A 2 3.29 12.78 -19.53
CA ARG A 2 2.54 12.13 -20.62
C ARG A 2 1.99 10.78 -20.17
N THR A 3 0.95 10.27 -20.81
CA THR A 3 0.28 9.02 -20.42
C THR A 3 1.23 7.83 -20.43
N GLU A 4 2.10 7.74 -21.43
CA GLU A 4 3.09 6.68 -21.57
C GLU A 4 4.06 6.66 -20.39
N THR A 5 4.45 7.85 -19.90
CA THR A 5 5.29 7.96 -18.71
C THR A 5 4.53 7.56 -17.44
N LYS A 6 3.25 7.93 -17.31
CA LYS A 6 2.42 7.54 -16.15
C LYS A 6 2.25 6.03 -16.05
N CYS A 7 2.04 5.34 -17.18
CA CYS A 7 1.90 3.89 -17.21
C CYS A 7 3.11 3.16 -16.60
N ILE A 8 4.30 3.74 -16.74
CA ILE A 8 5.53 3.18 -16.18
C ILE A 8 5.73 3.66 -14.73
N GLU A 9 5.71 4.97 -14.49
CA GLU A 9 6.27 5.58 -13.28
C GLU A 9 5.24 6.01 -12.21
N ALA A 10 3.94 6.11 -12.54
CA ALA A 10 2.96 6.63 -11.58
C ALA A 10 2.62 5.62 -10.47
N GLY A 11 2.06 6.11 -9.37
CA GLY A 11 1.57 5.30 -8.25
C GLY A 11 2.63 4.90 -7.21
N TYR A 12 3.91 4.75 -7.59
CA TYR A 12 4.99 4.37 -6.66
C TYR A 12 6.23 5.24 -6.87
N THR A 13 6.74 5.84 -5.79
CA THR A 13 7.96 6.67 -5.84
C THR A 13 8.91 6.22 -4.74
N PRO A 14 9.88 5.34 -5.06
CA PRO A 14 10.78 4.78 -4.06
C PRO A 14 11.73 5.83 -3.48
N LYS A 15 12.01 5.72 -2.18
CA LYS A 15 13.00 6.53 -1.46
C LYS A 15 14.39 5.84 -1.46
N ASN A 16 15.38 6.48 -0.85
CA ASN A 16 16.74 5.93 -0.75
C ASN A 16 16.71 4.56 -0.04
N GLY A 17 17.24 3.54 -0.71
CA GLY A 17 17.28 2.15 -0.20
C GLY A 17 16.03 1.33 -0.48
N GLU A 18 14.96 1.93 -1.04
CA GLU A 18 13.76 1.21 -1.42
C GLU A 18 13.90 0.59 -2.83
N SER A 19 13.16 -0.50 -3.06
CA SER A 19 13.13 -1.18 -4.37
C SER A 19 12.65 -0.23 -5.47
N ARG A 20 13.24 -0.31 -6.68
CA ARG A 20 12.71 0.43 -7.83
C ARG A 20 11.37 -0.11 -8.33
N MET A 21 11.18 -1.43 -8.19
CA MET A 21 9.93 -2.11 -8.55
C MET A 21 8.98 -2.14 -7.35
N ILE A 22 7.67 -2.09 -7.62
CA ILE A 22 6.65 -2.28 -6.60
C ILE A 22 6.85 -3.68 -5.97
N PRO A 23 7.03 -3.79 -4.64
CA PRO A 23 7.13 -5.08 -3.98
C PRO A 23 5.83 -5.88 -4.08
N ILE A 24 5.93 -7.21 -4.12
CA ILE A 24 4.78 -8.12 -4.06
C ILE A 24 4.51 -8.45 -2.59
N ILE A 25 3.43 -7.91 -2.03
CA ILE A 25 3.01 -8.18 -0.65
C ILE A 25 2.08 -9.39 -0.65
N GLN A 26 2.69 -10.57 -0.70
CA GLN A 26 2.03 -11.88 -0.69
C GLN A 26 1.65 -12.30 0.75
N SER A 27 0.89 -11.46 1.45
CA SER A 27 0.36 -11.74 2.79
C SER A 27 -1.14 -11.47 2.84
N THR A 28 -1.83 -12.20 3.72
CA THR A 28 -3.24 -11.94 4.03
C THR A 28 -3.42 -11.01 5.24
N THR A 29 -2.45 -11.01 6.15
CA THR A 29 -2.48 -10.27 7.43
C THR A 29 -1.22 -9.43 7.63
N PHE A 30 -1.30 -8.47 8.56
CA PHE A 30 -0.21 -7.54 8.91
C PHE A 30 -0.02 -7.52 10.43
N LYS A 31 1.24 -7.45 10.87
CA LYS A 31 1.59 -7.49 12.30
C LYS A 31 1.48 -6.10 12.92
N TYR A 32 0.83 -6.04 14.07
CA TYR A 32 0.75 -4.86 14.94
C TYR A 32 1.43 -5.16 16.28
N ASP A 33 1.93 -4.12 16.94
CA ASP A 33 2.62 -4.24 18.22
C ASP A 33 1.64 -4.49 19.37
N THR A 34 0.47 -3.84 19.31
CA THR A 34 -0.58 -3.96 20.33
C THR A 34 -1.95 -4.23 19.70
N SER A 35 -2.86 -4.79 20.50
CA SER A 35 -4.26 -4.94 20.08
C SER A 35 -5.00 -3.60 19.98
N GLU A 36 -4.56 -2.57 20.71
CA GLU A 36 -5.13 -1.22 20.65
C GLU A 36 -4.89 -0.58 19.27
N ASP A 37 -3.68 -0.72 18.72
CA ASP A 37 -3.35 -0.20 17.39
C ASP A 37 -4.23 -0.83 16.30
N MET A 38 -4.51 -2.14 16.43
CA MET A 38 -5.44 -2.83 15.55
C MET A 38 -6.87 -2.30 15.73
N GLY A 39 -7.32 -2.08 16.96
CA GLY A 39 -8.65 -1.52 17.26
C GLY A 39 -8.91 -0.20 16.56
N LYS A 40 -7.94 0.73 16.63
CA LYS A 40 -8.03 2.05 15.97
C LYS A 40 -8.23 1.97 14.45
N LEU A 41 -7.74 0.92 13.79
CA LEU A 41 -7.95 0.71 12.35
C LEU A 41 -9.38 0.24 12.04
N PHE A 42 -9.98 -0.57 12.91
CA PHE A 42 -11.37 -0.99 12.77
C PHE A 42 -12.34 0.16 13.05
N ASP A 43 -12.00 1.02 14.01
CA ASP A 43 -12.80 2.21 14.37
C ASP A 43 -12.58 3.40 13.41
N LEU A 44 -11.74 3.23 12.38
CA LEU A 44 -11.38 4.25 11.39
C LEU A 44 -10.69 5.50 11.98
N GLU A 45 -10.14 5.38 13.20
CA GLU A 45 -9.36 6.42 13.87
C GLU A 45 -7.92 6.48 13.34
N ALA A 46 -7.45 5.38 12.75
CA ALA A 46 -6.16 5.26 12.09
C ALA A 46 -6.31 4.70 10.67
N SER A 47 -5.29 4.89 9.83
CA SER A 47 -5.20 4.29 8.49
C SER A 47 -4.05 3.32 8.42
N GLY A 48 -4.25 2.21 7.71
CA GLY A 48 -3.24 1.16 7.58
C GLY A 48 -3.81 -0.12 6.99
N TYR A 49 -2.92 -1.05 6.70
CA TYR A 49 -3.27 -2.36 6.15
C TYR A 49 -3.40 -3.36 7.28
N PHE A 50 -4.58 -3.96 7.47
CA PHE A 50 -4.78 -5.00 8.48
C PHE A 50 -5.27 -6.33 7.87
N TYR A 51 -5.93 -6.28 6.72
CA TYR A 51 -6.36 -7.49 6.02
C TYR A 51 -6.46 -7.28 4.50
N THR A 52 -5.80 -8.13 3.72
CA THR A 52 -5.66 -7.99 2.25
C THR A 52 -6.99 -8.03 1.48
N ARG A 53 -8.05 -8.62 2.05
CA ARG A 53 -9.39 -8.55 1.46
C ARG A 53 -9.94 -7.12 1.34
N LEU A 54 -9.47 -6.20 2.19
CA LEU A 54 -9.88 -4.80 2.19
C LEU A 54 -8.89 -3.94 1.41
N GLN A 55 -7.60 -4.02 1.73
CA GLN A 55 -6.53 -3.27 1.06
C GLN A 55 -5.21 -4.02 1.10
N ASN A 56 -4.39 -3.84 0.08
CA ASN A 56 -3.06 -4.43 -0.04
C ASN A 56 -2.09 -3.42 -0.65
N PRO A 57 -0.88 -3.23 -0.09
CA PRO A 57 0.04 -2.19 -0.57
C PRO A 57 0.38 -2.29 -2.06
N THR A 58 0.58 -3.51 -2.59
CA THR A 58 0.89 -3.72 -4.01
C THR A 58 -0.27 -3.23 -4.89
N ASN A 59 -1.50 -3.55 -4.50
CA ASN A 59 -2.70 -3.17 -5.24
C ASN A 59 -3.00 -1.67 -5.12
N ASP A 60 -2.75 -1.07 -3.96
CA ASP A 60 -2.97 0.36 -3.73
C ASP A 60 -2.05 1.21 -4.62
N TYR A 61 -0.79 0.79 -4.83
CA TYR A 61 0.09 1.46 -5.80
C TYR A 61 -0.40 1.35 -7.25
N VAL A 62 -1.05 0.23 -7.61
CA VAL A 62 -1.70 0.08 -8.92
C VAL A 62 -2.94 0.97 -9.02
N ALA A 63 -3.76 1.03 -7.98
CA ALA A 63 -4.93 1.91 -7.92
C ALA A 63 -4.53 3.40 -8.06
N ALA A 64 -3.48 3.82 -7.33
CA ALA A 64 -2.93 5.17 -7.42
C ALA A 64 -2.32 5.49 -8.80
N LYS A 65 -1.85 4.48 -9.55
CA LYS A 65 -1.38 4.65 -10.94
C LYS A 65 -2.52 4.92 -11.93
N ILE A 66 -3.70 4.36 -11.67
CA ILE A 66 -4.86 4.41 -12.58
C ILE A 66 -5.70 5.69 -12.36
N ALA A 67 -5.73 6.22 -11.14
CA ALA A 67 -6.44 7.45 -10.78
C ALA A 67 -5.87 8.71 -11.45
#